data_AF-A0A7K7JAQ5-F1
#
_entry.id   AF-A0A7K7JAQ5-F1
#
_cell.length_a   1.000
_cell.length_b   1.000
_cell.length_c   1.000
_cell.angle_alpha   90.00
_cell.angle_beta   90.00
_cell.angle_gamma   90.00
#
_symmetry.space_group_name_H-M   'P 1'
#
loop_
_entity.id
_entity.type
_entity.pdbx_description
1 polymer ?
#
loop_
_entity_poly.entity_id
_entity_poly.type
_entity_poly.pdbx_seq_one_letter_code
_entity_poly.pdbx_strand_id
1 'polypeptide(L)'
;MPLNVDIMYPQIYEGFLPVCNLYIHMERLLPMCRISDFQIADVLNPKTKRTVRFFSGILNFVNFREFRREVYLELQQSYKLAMEKNQHLEAVNREAALKLEKLNTVPVEHEAEIKQLTENIRELEQLLRQDYRRKQTALQEVTSQKKADIAERTQKLNEYKVSLATLKEEQEQLKSKIVESPEERKSYNEMMKETIKKLKRSKQEVTEKYEGYRDVVEVLPSCQ
;
A
#
# COMPACT_ATOMS: atom_id res chain seq x y z
N MET A 1 -1.86 -22.17 -82.54
CA MET A 1 -1.20 -21.10 -83.31
C MET A 1 -0.60 -20.12 -82.31
N PRO A 2 0.68 -19.73 -82.42
CA PRO A 2 1.20 -18.66 -81.56
C PRO A 2 0.40 -17.38 -81.84
N LEU A 3 -0.06 -16.70 -80.79
CA LEU A 3 -0.96 -15.53 -80.89
C LEU A 3 -0.32 -14.32 -81.61
N ASN A 4 0.99 -14.37 -81.89
CA ASN A 4 1.78 -13.27 -82.41
C ASN A 4 2.13 -13.38 -83.90
N VAL A 5 1.47 -14.26 -84.65
CA VAL A 5 1.75 -14.43 -86.09
C VAL A 5 0.57 -13.90 -86.89
N ASP A 6 0.75 -12.75 -87.54
CA ASP A 6 -0.24 -12.20 -88.46
C ASP A 6 -0.20 -12.99 -89.78
N ILE A 7 -1.15 -13.89 -89.97
CA ILE A 7 -1.24 -14.77 -91.14
C ILE A 7 -2.46 -14.38 -91.95
N MET A 8 -2.23 -13.96 -93.20
CA MET A 8 -3.28 -13.54 -94.14
C MET A 8 -4.36 -14.61 -94.40
N TYR A 9 -4.00 -15.91 -94.32
CA TYR A 9 -4.92 -17.04 -94.52
C TYR A 9 -4.68 -18.17 -93.48
N PRO A 10 -5.20 -18.05 -92.25
CA PRO A 10 -4.94 -19.00 -91.17
C PRO A 10 -5.39 -20.44 -91.48
N GLN A 11 -6.46 -20.61 -92.27
CA GLN A 11 -7.08 -21.89 -92.59
C GLN A 11 -6.13 -22.82 -93.37
N ILE A 12 -5.20 -22.25 -94.14
CA ILE A 12 -4.22 -23.02 -94.92
C ILE A 12 -3.24 -23.74 -94.00
N TYR A 13 -3.00 -23.21 -92.79
CA TYR A 13 -2.03 -23.75 -91.85
C TYR A 13 -2.62 -24.73 -90.83
N GLU A 14 -3.96 -24.89 -90.78
CA GLU A 14 -4.62 -25.78 -89.82
C GLU A 14 -4.09 -27.22 -89.88
N GLY A 15 -3.83 -27.74 -91.08
CA GLY A 15 -3.30 -29.10 -91.24
C GLY A 15 -1.87 -29.28 -90.70
N PHE A 16 -1.06 -28.21 -90.70
CA PHE A 16 0.33 -28.25 -90.25
C PHE A 16 0.50 -27.91 -88.76
N LEU A 17 -0.46 -27.21 -88.16
CA LEU A 17 -0.42 -26.83 -86.74
C LEU A 17 -0.22 -28.00 -85.77
N PRO A 18 -0.91 -29.16 -85.91
CA PRO A 18 -0.68 -30.31 -85.04
C PRO A 18 0.76 -30.84 -85.11
N VAL A 19 1.38 -30.81 -86.30
CA VAL A 19 2.76 -31.25 -86.53
C VAL A 19 3.75 -30.34 -85.82
N CYS A 20 3.57 -29.02 -85.95
CA CYS A 20 4.36 -28.04 -85.21
C CYS A 20 4.21 -28.20 -83.69
N ASN A 21 2.98 -28.34 -83.20
CA ASN A 21 2.73 -28.51 -81.77
C ASN A 21 3.41 -29.78 -81.25
N LEU A 22 3.29 -30.90 -81.98
CA LEU A 22 3.94 -32.15 -81.63
C LEU A 22 5.46 -31.98 -81.57
N TYR A 23 6.07 -31.33 -82.56
CA TYR A 23 7.50 -31.05 -82.56
C TYR A 23 7.92 -30.25 -81.32
N ILE A 24 7.24 -29.14 -81.03
CA ILE A 24 7.55 -28.27 -79.88
C ILE A 24 7.44 -29.04 -78.55
N HIS A 25 6.41 -29.87 -78.39
CA HIS A 25 6.24 -30.67 -77.17
C HIS A 25 7.29 -31.77 -77.05
N MET A 26 7.61 -32.45 -78.16
CA MET A 26 8.64 -33.50 -78.18
C MET A 26 10.04 -32.94 -77.95
N GLU A 27 10.37 -31.78 -78.52
CA GLU A 27 11.64 -31.08 -78.29
C GLU A 27 11.84 -30.72 -76.81
N ARG A 28 10.76 -30.43 -76.08
CA ARG A 28 10.79 -30.20 -74.62
C ARG A 28 10.82 -31.49 -73.80
N LEU A 29 10.09 -32.52 -74.22
CA LEU A 29 9.95 -33.78 -73.48
C LEU A 29 11.16 -34.69 -73.60
N LEU A 30 11.70 -34.85 -74.81
CA LEU A 30 12.74 -35.82 -75.11
C LEU A 30 14.07 -35.58 -74.36
N PRO A 31 14.48 -34.34 -74.05
CA PRO A 31 15.62 -34.10 -73.16
C PRO A 31 15.44 -34.71 -71.77
N MET A 32 14.22 -34.69 -71.21
CA MET A 32 13.90 -35.36 -69.94
C MET A 32 13.98 -36.88 -70.07
N CYS A 33 13.77 -37.41 -71.27
CA CYS A 33 13.92 -38.82 -71.62
C CYS A 33 15.36 -39.18 -72.06
N ARG A 34 16.35 -38.30 -71.84
CA ARG A 34 17.76 -38.46 -72.22
C ARG A 34 18.04 -38.51 -73.73
N ILE A 35 17.21 -37.83 -74.52
CA ILE A 35 17.34 -37.70 -75.97
C ILE A 35 17.44 -36.23 -76.34
N SER A 36 18.56 -35.80 -76.92
CA SER A 36 18.84 -34.39 -77.24
C SER A 36 18.93 -34.09 -78.74
N ASP A 37 18.89 -35.11 -79.60
CA ASP A 37 19.10 -35.00 -81.05
C ASP A 37 17.81 -35.11 -81.86
N PHE A 38 16.66 -34.72 -81.28
CA PHE A 38 15.37 -34.71 -81.95
C PHE A 38 15.26 -33.55 -82.95
N GLN A 39 14.72 -33.81 -84.14
CA GLN A 39 14.59 -32.82 -85.21
C GLN A 39 13.20 -32.89 -85.85
N ILE A 40 12.79 -31.82 -86.54
CA ILE A 40 11.49 -31.80 -87.24
C ILE A 40 11.36 -32.93 -88.28
N ALA A 41 12.48 -33.34 -88.88
CA ALA A 41 12.56 -34.46 -89.80
C ALA A 41 12.14 -35.79 -89.16
N ASP A 42 12.27 -35.95 -87.84
CA ASP A 42 11.84 -37.16 -87.13
C ASP A 42 10.31 -37.27 -87.06
N VAL A 43 9.59 -36.15 -87.21
CA VAL A 43 8.13 -36.10 -87.31
C VAL A 43 7.68 -36.28 -88.76
N LEU A 44 8.33 -35.58 -89.69
CA LEU A 44 7.93 -35.55 -91.10
C LEU A 44 8.39 -36.79 -91.89
N ASN A 45 9.53 -37.38 -91.53
CA ASN A 45 10.15 -38.51 -92.23
C ASN A 45 10.82 -39.48 -91.23
N PRO A 46 10.00 -40.21 -90.43
CA PRO A 46 10.50 -41.03 -89.33
C PRO A 46 11.41 -42.16 -89.83
N LYS A 47 12.51 -42.39 -89.12
CA LYS A 47 13.43 -43.51 -89.37
C LYS A 47 13.28 -44.55 -88.28
N THR A 48 13.01 -45.80 -88.67
CA THR A 48 12.66 -46.91 -87.76
C THR A 48 13.58 -46.98 -86.52
N LYS A 49 14.91 -47.00 -86.71
CA LYS A 49 15.86 -47.08 -85.58
C LYS A 49 15.79 -45.86 -84.64
N ARG A 50 15.64 -44.65 -85.18
CA ARG A 50 15.54 -43.42 -84.39
C ARG A 50 14.22 -43.37 -83.62
N THR A 51 13.13 -43.69 -84.30
CA THR A 51 11.78 -43.74 -83.70
C THR A 51 11.71 -44.75 -82.55
N VAL A 52 12.27 -45.96 -82.74
CA VAL A 52 12.34 -46.98 -81.67
C VAL A 52 13.15 -46.47 -80.48
N ARG A 53 14.30 -45.81 -80.71
CA ARG A 53 15.11 -45.21 -79.63
C ARG A 53 14.31 -44.16 -78.86
N PHE A 54 13.55 -43.32 -79.55
CA PHE A 54 12.72 -42.29 -78.91
C PHE A 54 11.63 -42.88 -78.02
N PHE A 55 10.87 -43.85 -78.56
CA PHE A 55 9.86 -44.54 -77.76
C PHE A 55 10.44 -45.30 -76.58
N SER A 56 11.62 -45.91 -76.74
CA SER A 56 12.32 -46.57 -75.63
C SER A 56 12.68 -45.59 -74.52
N GLY A 57 13.19 -44.40 -74.88
CA GLY A 57 13.49 -43.33 -73.91
C GLY A 57 12.24 -42.83 -73.19
N ILE A 58 11.15 -42.60 -73.93
CA ILE A 58 9.87 -42.18 -73.35
C ILE A 58 9.32 -43.25 -72.39
N LEU A 59 9.35 -44.52 -72.80
CA LEU A 59 8.86 -45.63 -71.97
C LEU A 59 9.66 -45.73 -70.66
N ASN A 60 10.98 -45.60 -70.74
CA ASN A 60 11.85 -45.58 -69.55
C ASN A 60 11.50 -44.42 -68.62
N PHE A 61 11.25 -43.22 -69.16
CA PHE A 61 10.82 -42.07 -68.37
C PHE A 61 9.46 -42.31 -67.69
N VAL A 62 8.48 -42.86 -68.41
CA VAL A 62 7.16 -43.19 -67.86
C VAL A 62 7.27 -44.22 -66.74
N ASN A 63 8.05 -45.28 -66.94
CA ASN A 63 8.27 -46.31 -65.93
C ASN A 63 8.95 -45.73 -64.67
N PHE A 64 9.97 -44.87 -64.85
CA PHE A 64 10.60 -44.19 -63.72
C PHE A 64 9.63 -43.26 -62.99
N ARG A 65 8.80 -42.52 -63.72
CA ARG A 65 7.77 -41.65 -63.14
C ARG A 65 6.75 -42.46 -62.32
N GLU A 66 6.27 -43.58 -62.83
CA GLU A 66 5.34 -44.45 -62.09
C GLU A 66 6.02 -45.07 -60.87
N PHE A 67 7.28 -45.51 -60.95
CA PHE A 67 8.04 -45.98 -59.79
C PHE A 67 8.19 -44.90 -58.70
N ARG A 68 8.36 -43.63 -59.10
CA ARG A 68 8.47 -42.50 -58.15
C ARG A 68 7.11 -41.96 -57.68
N ARG A 69 6.01 -42.41 -58.27
CA ARG A 69 4.67 -41.85 -58.05
C ARG A 69 4.19 -42.08 -56.61
N GLU A 70 4.44 -43.26 -56.05
CA GLU A 70 4.00 -43.60 -54.69
C GLU A 70 4.60 -42.62 -53.66
N VAL A 71 5.92 -42.45 -53.69
CA VAL A 71 6.64 -41.48 -52.83
C VAL A 71 6.11 -40.05 -53.00
N TYR A 72 5.80 -39.65 -54.24
CA TYR A 72 5.23 -38.33 -54.50
C TYR A 72 3.82 -38.19 -53.90
N LEU A 73 2.97 -39.22 -54.03
CA LEU A 73 1.61 -39.21 -53.48
C LEU A 73 1.61 -39.17 -51.95
N GLU A 74 2.51 -39.91 -51.30
CA GLU A 74 2.72 -39.86 -49.85
C GLU A 74 3.12 -38.44 -49.40
N LEU A 75 4.07 -37.82 -50.09
CA LEU A 75 4.49 -36.46 -49.81
C LEU A 75 3.32 -35.47 -50.01
N GLN A 76 2.59 -35.59 -51.11
CA GLN A 76 1.42 -34.75 -51.40
C GLN A 76 0.34 -34.88 -50.31
N GLN A 77 0.08 -36.10 -49.83
CA GLN A 77 -0.89 -36.33 -48.76
C GLN A 77 -0.42 -35.72 -47.43
N SER A 78 0.86 -35.91 -47.07
CA SER A 78 1.45 -35.32 -45.86
C SER A 78 1.36 -33.79 -45.86
N TYR A 79 1.66 -33.15 -47.00
CA TYR A 79 1.53 -31.71 -47.18
C TYR A 79 0.09 -31.25 -47.04
N LYS A 80 -0.87 -31.97 -47.64
CA LYS A 80 -2.30 -31.65 -47.52
C LYS A 80 -2.77 -31.69 -46.06
N LEU A 81 -2.41 -32.73 -45.32
CA LEU A 81 -2.77 -32.87 -43.90
C LEU A 81 -2.13 -31.76 -43.04
N ALA A 82 -0.87 -31.40 -43.32
CA ALA A 82 -0.19 -30.31 -42.64
C ALA A 82 -0.88 -28.97 -42.89
N MET A 83 -1.32 -28.71 -44.13
CA MET A 83 -2.04 -27.50 -44.51
C MET A 83 -3.41 -27.42 -43.82
N GLU A 84 -4.18 -28.51 -43.80
CA GLU A 84 -5.47 -28.59 -43.10
C GLU A 84 -5.30 -28.35 -41.60
N LYS A 85 -4.27 -28.95 -40.98
CA LYS A 85 -3.95 -28.72 -39.56
C LYS A 85 -3.60 -27.26 -39.30
N ASN A 86 -2.80 -26.64 -40.17
CA ASN A 86 -2.43 -25.23 -40.01
C ASN A 86 -3.66 -24.31 -40.10
N GLN A 87 -4.54 -24.52 -41.09
CA GLN A 87 -5.78 -23.77 -41.22
C GLN A 87 -6.68 -23.91 -39.99
N HIS A 88 -6.80 -25.12 -39.45
CA HIS A 88 -7.56 -25.36 -38.23
C HIS A 88 -6.98 -24.62 -37.02
N LEU A 89 -5.66 -24.71 -36.82
CA LEU A 89 -4.97 -24.01 -35.73
C LEU A 89 -5.08 -22.50 -35.86
N GLU A 90 -4.98 -21.95 -37.08
CA GLU A 90 -5.20 -20.53 -37.33
C GLU A 90 -6.63 -20.10 -36.96
N ALA A 91 -7.63 -20.90 -37.29
CA ALA A 91 -9.02 -20.61 -36.92
C ALA A 91 -9.23 -20.59 -35.40
N VAL A 92 -8.72 -21.62 -34.70
CA VAL A 92 -8.76 -21.70 -33.24
C VAL A 92 -8.02 -20.52 -32.59
N ASN A 93 -6.86 -20.15 -33.13
CA ASN A 93 -6.08 -19.03 -32.61
C ASN A 93 -6.82 -17.69 -32.78
N ARG A 94 -7.47 -17.48 -33.93
CA ARG A 94 -8.32 -16.29 -34.15
C ARG A 94 -9.48 -16.24 -33.16
N GLU A 95 -10.15 -17.36 -32.91
CA GLU A 95 -11.23 -17.42 -31.93
C GLU A 95 -10.74 -17.11 -30.51
N ALA A 96 -9.60 -17.68 -30.12
CA ALA A 96 -8.97 -17.41 -28.82
C ALA A 96 -8.58 -15.93 -28.66
N ALA A 97 -8.02 -15.33 -29.72
CA ALA A 97 -7.69 -13.90 -29.73
C ALA A 97 -8.93 -13.02 -29.53
N LEU A 98 -10.05 -13.32 -30.21
CA LEU A 98 -11.31 -12.60 -30.02
C LEU A 98 -11.88 -12.77 -28.60
N LYS A 99 -11.75 -13.95 -28.00
CA LYS A 99 -12.16 -14.17 -26.60
C LYS A 99 -11.28 -13.38 -25.63
N LEU A 100 -9.97 -13.33 -25.86
CA LEU A 100 -9.05 -12.51 -25.05
C LEU A 100 -9.36 -11.03 -25.19
N GLU A 101 -9.64 -10.54 -26.39
CA GLU A 101 -10.05 -9.16 -26.61
C GLU A 101 -11.31 -8.83 -25.82
N LYS A 102 -12.34 -9.68 -25.90
CA LYS A 102 -13.58 -9.52 -25.13
C LYS A 102 -13.37 -9.51 -23.60
N LEU A 103 -12.44 -10.32 -23.10
CA LEU A 103 -12.12 -10.34 -21.66
C LEU A 103 -11.29 -9.13 -21.23
N ASN A 104 -10.40 -8.64 -22.10
CA ASN A 104 -9.53 -7.50 -21.82
C ASN A 104 -10.26 -6.16 -22.00
N THR A 105 -11.32 -6.11 -22.80
CA THR A 105 -12.24 -4.96 -22.80
C THR A 105 -13.04 -4.98 -21.52
N VAL A 106 -12.53 -4.32 -20.48
CA VAL A 106 -13.36 -3.94 -19.33
C VAL A 106 -14.46 -3.03 -19.87
N PRO A 107 -15.75 -3.40 -19.71
CA PRO A 107 -16.85 -2.52 -20.08
C PRO A 107 -16.63 -1.13 -19.48
N VAL A 108 -16.80 -0.09 -20.31
CA VAL A 108 -16.61 1.32 -19.89
C VAL A 108 -17.43 1.64 -18.64
N GLU A 109 -18.57 0.96 -18.46
CA GLU A 109 -19.42 1.03 -17.27
C GLU A 109 -18.69 0.57 -16.00
N HIS A 110 -17.97 -0.55 -16.03
CA HIS A 110 -17.18 -1.04 -14.90
C HIS A 110 -15.96 -0.16 -14.63
N GLU A 111 -15.34 0.42 -15.66
CA GLU A 111 -14.23 1.36 -15.45
C GLU A 111 -14.72 2.66 -14.78
N ALA A 112 -15.90 3.15 -15.17
CA ALA A 112 -16.54 4.31 -14.53
C ALA A 112 -16.93 4.00 -13.08
N GLU A 113 -17.50 2.82 -12.82
CA GLU A 113 -17.87 2.34 -11.48
C GLU A 113 -16.63 2.20 -10.58
N ILE A 114 -15.56 1.57 -11.07
CA ILE A 114 -14.29 1.45 -10.33
C ILE A 114 -13.71 2.83 -10.00
N LYS A 115 -13.74 3.78 -10.95
CA LYS A 115 -13.27 5.15 -10.72
C LYS A 115 -14.11 5.85 -9.64
N GLN A 116 -15.44 5.76 -9.73
CA GLN A 116 -16.34 6.35 -8.73
C GLN A 116 -16.13 5.73 -7.35
N LEU A 117 -16.01 4.40 -7.26
CA LEU A 117 -15.76 3.71 -5.99
C LEU A 117 -14.42 4.13 -5.38
N THR A 118 -13.39 4.26 -6.22
CA THR A 118 -12.05 4.67 -5.79
C THR A 118 -12.06 6.09 -5.25
N GLU A 119 -12.76 7.01 -5.91
CA GLU A 119 -12.89 8.39 -5.45
C GLU A 119 -13.68 8.46 -4.14
N ASN A 120 -14.79 7.74 -4.03
CA ASN A 120 -15.57 7.64 -2.79
C ASN A 120 -14.73 7.08 -1.62
N ILE A 121 -13.92 6.05 -1.86
CA ILE A 121 -13.01 5.50 -0.84
C ILE A 121 -12.00 6.58 -0.40
N ARG A 122 -11.43 7.31 -1.36
CA ARG A 122 -10.46 8.39 -1.08
C ARG A 122 -11.08 9.52 -0.26
N GLU A 123 -12.29 9.94 -0.59
CA GLU A 123 -13.03 10.96 0.15
C GLU A 123 -13.33 10.50 1.58
N LEU A 124 -13.81 9.26 1.75
CA LEU A 124 -14.07 8.67 3.06
C LEU A 124 -12.80 8.55 3.91
N GLU A 125 -11.67 8.14 3.32
CA GLU A 125 -10.38 8.10 4.00
C GLU A 125 -9.93 9.50 4.45
N GLN A 126 -10.13 10.52 3.62
CA GLN A 126 -9.77 11.90 3.95
C GLN A 126 -10.64 12.44 5.10
N LEU A 127 -11.95 12.21 5.05
CA LEU A 127 -12.89 12.58 6.11
C LEU A 127 -12.52 11.88 7.42
N LEU A 128 -12.27 10.57 7.38
CA LEU A 128 -11.88 9.79 8.56
C LEU A 128 -10.56 10.31 9.16
N ARG A 129 -9.55 10.60 8.34
CA ARG A 129 -8.28 11.19 8.80
C ARG A 129 -8.49 12.55 9.44
N GLN A 130 -9.34 13.39 8.86
CA GLN A 130 -9.63 14.73 9.40
C GLN A 130 -10.33 14.63 10.75
N ASP A 131 -11.35 13.78 10.87
CA ASP A 131 -12.10 13.58 12.11
C ASP A 131 -11.24 12.96 13.20
N TYR A 132 -10.40 11.97 12.85
CA TYR A 132 -9.46 11.37 13.79
C TYR A 132 -8.47 12.42 14.32
N ARG A 133 -7.92 13.27 13.42
CA ARG A 133 -7.01 14.35 13.81
C ARG A 133 -7.70 15.37 14.73
N ARG A 134 -8.93 15.78 14.43
CA ARG A 134 -9.72 16.69 15.29
C ARG A 134 -9.94 16.10 16.68
N LYS A 135 -10.39 14.84 16.77
CA LYS A 135 -10.60 14.15 18.04
C LYS A 135 -9.29 14.02 18.84
N GLN A 136 -8.19 13.72 18.16
CA GLN A 136 -6.88 13.60 18.80
C GLN A 136 -6.39 14.94 19.36
N THR A 137 -6.53 16.04 18.63
CA THR A 137 -6.19 17.38 19.13
C THR A 137 -7.05 17.75 20.34
N ALA A 138 -8.37 17.56 20.26
CA ALA A 138 -9.27 17.85 21.37
C ALA A 138 -8.93 17.03 22.64
N LEU A 139 -8.61 15.74 22.48
CA LEU A 139 -8.16 14.90 23.59
C LEU A 139 -6.82 15.37 24.17
N GLN A 140 -5.87 15.81 23.33
CA GLN A 140 -4.60 16.37 23.78
C GLN A 140 -4.79 17.66 24.57
N GLU A 141 -5.68 18.55 24.14
CA GLU A 141 -6.02 19.80 24.85
C GLU A 141 -6.68 19.50 26.21
N VAL A 142 -7.64 18.58 26.27
CA VAL A 142 -8.24 18.17 27.55
C VAL A 142 -7.20 17.53 28.47
N THR A 143 -6.29 16.73 27.91
CA THR A 143 -5.22 16.09 28.67
C THR A 143 -4.21 17.11 29.20
N SER A 144 -3.83 18.10 28.39
CA SER A 144 -2.91 19.17 28.84
C SER A 144 -3.55 20.03 29.92
N GLN A 145 -4.83 20.39 29.77
CA GLN A 145 -5.58 21.11 30.79
C GLN A 145 -5.64 20.34 32.10
N LYS A 146 -6.02 19.05 32.06
CA LYS A 146 -6.04 18.20 33.26
C LYS A 146 -4.66 18.08 33.92
N LYS A 147 -3.58 18.00 33.14
CA LYS A 147 -2.21 18.00 33.68
C LYS A 147 -1.87 19.31 34.38
N ALA A 148 -2.26 20.45 33.81
CA ALA A 148 -2.09 21.76 34.43
C ALA A 148 -2.87 21.86 35.74
N ASP A 149 -4.15 21.44 35.74
CA ASP A 149 -4.99 21.43 36.95
C ASP A 149 -4.41 20.52 38.05
N ILE A 150 -3.87 19.35 37.69
CA ILE A 150 -3.19 18.45 38.63
C ILE A 150 -1.94 19.11 39.20
N ALA A 151 -1.13 19.77 38.38
CA ALA A 151 0.07 20.47 38.83
C ALA A 151 -0.30 21.60 39.81
N GLU A 152 -1.30 22.41 39.49
CA GLU A 152 -1.79 23.49 40.36
C GLU A 152 -2.33 22.95 41.69
N ARG A 153 -3.18 21.91 41.66
CA ARG A 153 -3.69 21.27 42.88
C ARG A 153 -2.58 20.64 43.72
N THR A 154 -1.57 20.05 43.08
CA THR A 154 -0.41 19.47 43.76
C THR A 154 0.43 20.56 44.44
N GLN A 155 0.61 21.70 43.77
CA GLN A 155 1.27 22.86 44.36
C GLN A 155 0.51 23.36 45.60
N LYS A 156 -0.80 23.60 45.49
CA LYS A 156 -1.63 24.03 46.64
C LYS A 156 -1.61 23.01 47.78
N LEU A 157 -1.64 21.71 47.47
CA LEU A 157 -1.53 20.66 48.47
C LEU A 157 -0.19 20.71 49.22
N ASN A 158 0.90 20.97 48.50
CA ASN A 158 2.22 21.12 49.11
C ASN A 158 2.30 22.39 49.97
N GLU A 159 1.74 23.51 49.52
CA GLU A 159 1.61 24.73 50.31
C GLU A 159 0.83 24.46 51.62
N TYR A 160 -0.32 23.79 51.56
CA TYR A 160 -1.07 23.41 52.75
C TYR A 160 -0.32 22.46 53.67
N LYS A 161 0.47 21.51 53.13
CA LYS A 161 1.31 20.63 53.95
C LYS A 161 2.39 21.39 54.71
N VAL A 162 3.02 22.37 54.05
CA VAL A 162 4.00 23.26 54.70
C VAL A 162 3.33 24.07 55.80
N SER A 163 2.19 24.71 55.52
CA SER A 163 1.44 25.47 56.52
C SER A 163 0.94 24.61 57.68
N LEU A 164 0.56 23.35 57.43
CA LEU A 164 0.18 22.41 58.48
C LEU A 164 1.39 22.04 59.35
N ALA A 165 2.56 21.83 58.75
CA ALA A 165 3.78 21.57 59.49
C ALA A 165 4.16 22.76 60.37
N THR A 166 4.10 23.99 59.84
CA THR A 166 4.40 25.21 60.62
C THR A 166 3.41 25.40 61.77
N LEU A 167 2.11 25.21 61.54
CA LEU A 167 1.09 25.30 62.59
C LEU A 167 1.26 24.19 63.65
N LYS A 168 1.70 22.98 63.27
CA LYS A 168 2.03 21.92 64.24
C LYS A 168 3.26 22.27 65.07
N GLU A 169 4.29 22.85 64.44
CA GLU A 169 5.47 23.35 65.17
C GLU A 169 5.07 24.46 66.14
N GLU A 170 4.24 25.42 65.71
CA GLU A 170 3.68 26.46 66.58
C GLU A 170 2.83 25.86 67.71
N GLN A 171 2.01 24.84 67.43
CA GLN A 171 1.22 24.14 68.43
C GLN A 171 2.12 23.45 69.47
N GLU A 172 3.18 22.76 69.06
CA GLU A 172 4.12 22.12 69.98
C GLU A 172 4.92 23.16 70.78
N GLN A 173 5.33 24.27 70.16
CA GLN A 173 5.95 25.41 70.87
C GLN A 173 4.98 26.05 71.89
N LEU A 174 3.69 26.15 71.57
CA LEU A 174 2.68 26.65 72.50
C LEU A 174 2.40 25.64 73.62
N LYS A 175 2.32 24.34 73.33
CA LYS A 175 2.21 23.29 74.36
C LYS A 175 3.40 23.30 75.30
N SER A 176 4.63 23.45 74.79
CA SER A 176 5.81 23.53 75.64
C SER A 176 5.80 24.79 76.53
N LYS A 177 5.25 25.92 76.05
CA LYS A 177 5.02 27.13 76.87
C LYS A 177 3.87 27.00 77.87
N ILE A 178 2.87 26.18 77.57
CA ILE A 178 1.71 25.93 78.48
C ILE A 178 2.08 24.94 79.59
N VAL A 179 3.08 24.07 79.35
CA VAL A 179 3.60 23.10 80.33
C VAL A 179 4.93 23.58 80.95
N GLU A 180 5.05 24.88 81.24
CA GLU A 180 5.89 25.34 82.35
C GLU A 180 5.04 25.24 83.63
N SER A 181 5.01 24.00 84.14
CA SER A 181 4.54 23.54 85.46
C SER A 181 3.44 24.37 86.14
N PRO A 182 2.16 23.92 86.06
CA PRO A 182 1.08 24.42 86.91
C PRO A 182 1.44 24.37 88.41
N GLU A 183 2.27 23.41 88.82
CA GLU A 183 2.76 23.30 90.20
C GLU A 183 3.75 24.41 90.57
N GLU A 184 4.68 24.78 89.67
CA GLU A 184 5.58 25.92 89.88
C GLU A 184 4.80 27.24 89.91
N ARG A 185 3.80 27.39 89.03
CA ARG A 185 2.95 28.58 89.00
C ARG A 185 2.03 28.70 90.22
N LYS A 186 1.61 27.56 90.79
CA LYS A 186 0.80 27.50 92.02
C LYS A 186 1.66 27.76 93.26
N SER A 187 2.84 27.16 93.33
CA SER A 187 3.87 27.42 94.36
C SER A 187 4.30 28.90 94.37
N TYR A 188 4.57 29.49 93.21
CA TYR A 188 4.91 30.91 93.12
C TYR A 188 3.74 31.83 93.54
N ASN A 189 2.50 31.50 93.17
CA ASN A 189 1.32 32.24 93.63
C ASN A 189 1.07 32.09 95.14
N GLU A 190 1.33 30.92 95.72
CA GLU A 190 1.24 30.70 97.16
C GLU A 190 2.32 31.47 97.92
N MET A 191 3.58 31.43 97.46
CA MET A 191 4.64 32.29 98.00
C MET A 191 4.29 33.78 97.90
N MET A 192 3.74 34.22 96.75
CA MET A 192 3.34 35.61 96.57
C MET A 192 2.17 35.97 97.50
N LYS A 193 1.19 35.09 97.71
CA LYS A 193 0.10 35.26 98.69
C LYS A 193 0.64 35.34 100.13
N GLU A 194 1.61 34.51 100.49
CA GLU A 194 2.25 34.58 101.81
C GLU A 194 3.03 35.88 101.99
N THR A 195 3.72 36.34 100.95
CA THR A 195 4.45 37.61 100.95
C THR A 195 3.48 38.78 101.12
N ILE A 196 2.36 38.77 100.40
CA ILE A 196 1.28 39.76 100.54
C ILE A 196 0.67 39.71 101.94
N LYS A 197 0.47 38.53 102.55
CA LYS A 197 -0.02 38.41 103.93
C LYS A 197 0.99 38.95 104.95
N LYS A 198 2.29 38.73 104.76
CA LYS A 198 3.36 39.31 105.60
C LYS A 198 3.38 40.83 105.47
N LEU A 199 3.32 41.37 104.25
CA LEU A 199 3.25 42.82 104.01
C LEU A 199 1.99 43.44 104.60
N LYS A 200 0.82 42.79 104.51
CA LYS A 200 -0.41 43.25 105.18
C LYS A 200 -0.28 43.27 106.70
N ARG A 201 0.32 42.25 107.31
CA ARG A 201 0.56 42.23 108.77
C ARG A 201 1.54 43.30 109.20
N SER A 202 2.64 43.48 108.46
CA SER A 202 3.58 44.58 108.72
C SER A 202 2.92 45.95 108.55
N LYS A 203 2.04 46.13 107.55
CA LYS A 203 1.23 47.34 107.41
C LYS A 203 0.29 47.53 108.61
N GLN A 204 -0.36 46.48 109.08
CA GLN A 204 -1.25 46.54 110.24
C GLN A 204 -0.47 46.94 111.50
N GLU A 205 0.68 46.31 111.76
CA GLU A 205 1.57 46.65 112.88
C GLU A 205 2.10 48.09 112.81
N VAL A 206 2.41 48.60 111.62
CA VAL A 206 2.79 50.01 111.42
C VAL A 206 1.59 50.93 111.66
N THR A 207 0.38 50.51 111.31
CA THR A 207 -0.86 51.27 111.54
C THR A 207 -1.22 51.30 113.03
N GLU A 208 -1.09 50.18 113.74
CA GLU A 208 -1.29 50.08 115.19
C GLU A 208 -0.21 50.85 115.96
N LYS A 209 1.05 50.82 115.51
CA LYS A 209 2.09 51.70 116.06
C LYS A 209 1.77 53.17 115.80
N TYR A 210 1.25 53.52 114.62
CA TYR A 210 0.85 54.89 114.28
C TYR A 210 -0.35 55.36 115.11
N GLU A 211 -1.33 54.50 115.39
CA GLU A 211 -2.45 54.77 116.29
C GLU A 211 -1.97 54.89 117.75
N GLY A 212 -1.02 54.05 118.19
CA GLY A 212 -0.35 54.23 119.48
C GLY A 212 0.47 55.52 119.60
N TYR A 213 1.10 56.01 118.53
CA TYR A 213 1.76 57.32 118.52
C TYR A 213 0.74 58.47 118.46
N ARG A 214 -0.42 58.29 117.83
CA ARG A 214 -1.52 59.28 117.83
C ARG A 214 -2.11 59.45 119.23
N ASP A 215 -2.34 58.36 119.95
CA ASP A 215 -2.91 58.38 121.30
C ASP A 215 -1.92 58.94 122.35
N VAL A 216 -0.60 58.92 122.07
CA VAL A 216 0.43 59.58 122.88
C VAL A 216 0.58 61.08 122.56
N VAL A 217 0.15 61.52 121.36
CA VAL A 217 0.17 62.94 120.95
C VAL A 217 -1.07 63.70 121.45
N GLU A 218 -2.17 63.03 121.79
CA GLU A 218 -3.36 63.66 122.40
C GLU A 218 -3.29 63.83 123.95
N VAL A 219 -2.22 63.37 124.61
CA VAL A 219 -2.06 63.43 126.09
C VAL A 219 -0.77 64.19 126.53
N LEU A 220 -0.20 65.03 125.66
CA LEU A 220 0.87 65.96 126.08
C LEU A 220 0.31 67.35 126.40
N PRO A 221 0.62 67.91 127.59
CA PRO A 221 0.08 69.18 128.04
C PRO A 221 0.69 70.37 127.30
N SER A 222 -0.12 71.42 127.18
CA SER A 222 0.32 72.78 126.91
C SER A 222 1.39 73.21 127.90
N CYS A 223 2.60 73.48 127.38
CA CYS A 223 3.63 74.23 128.08
C CYS A 223 3.94 75.50 127.27
N GLN A 224 3.62 76.64 127.92
CA GLN A 224 4.20 77.99 127.82
C GLN A 224 4.85 78.44 126.51
#